data_AF-K0RSY7-F1
#
_entry.id   AF-K0RSY7-F1
#
_cell.length_a   1.000
_cell.length_b   1.000
_cell.length_c   1.000
_cell.angle_alpha   90.00
_cell.angle_beta   90.00
_cell.angle_gamma   90.00
#
_symmetry.space_group_name_H-M   'P 1'
#
loop_
_entity.id
_entity.type
_entity.pdbx_description
1 polymer ?
#
loop_
_entity_poly.entity_id
_entity_poly.type
_entity_poly.pdbx_seq_one_letter_code
_entity_poly.pdbx_strand_id
1 'polypeptide(L)'
;NKKGERAKISDFDDLFRVYIKKAHARKPKEFPPGTDFEQYSLRRSLRRGSTTTAANNQVLEQVVNRINRWRKDNNARGGDPMSGLTMREVYTAVRSSIDAALAYSLSH
;
A
#
# COMPACT_ATOMS: atom_id res chain seq x y z
N ASN A 1 17.69 -6.71 11.49
CA ASN A 1 17.84 -6.31 12.91
C ASN A 1 19.16 -6.86 13.45
N LYS A 2 19.70 -6.37 14.59
CA LYS A 2 20.96 -6.79 15.23
C LYS A 2 21.09 -8.30 15.48
N LYS A 3 20.01 -9.07 15.28
CA LYS A 3 19.93 -10.54 15.37
C LYS A 3 19.90 -11.27 14.01
N GLY A 4 20.16 -10.59 12.89
CA GLY A 4 20.11 -11.19 11.54
C GLY A 4 18.70 -11.34 10.96
N GLU A 5 17.65 -11.02 11.72
CA GLU A 5 16.27 -11.08 11.23
C GLU A 5 15.98 -9.99 10.19
N ARG A 6 15.22 -10.35 9.15
CA ARG A 6 14.76 -9.42 8.11
C ARG A 6 13.96 -8.30 8.76
N ALA A 7 14.44 -7.06 8.62
CA ALA A 7 13.76 -5.90 9.18
C ALA A 7 12.38 -5.75 8.53
N LYS A 8 11.38 -5.45 9.36
CA LYS A 8 10.05 -5.07 8.89
C LYS A 8 10.04 -3.58 8.61
N ILE A 9 9.15 -3.16 7.71
CA ILE A 9 9.04 -1.74 7.35
C ILE A 9 8.62 -0.85 8.54
N SER A 10 7.87 -1.44 9.48
CA SER A 10 7.45 -0.81 10.74
C SER A 10 8.63 -0.50 11.66
N ASP A 11 9.74 -1.22 11.56
CA ASP A 11 10.92 -1.02 12.41
C ASP A 11 11.58 0.35 12.15
N PHE A 12 11.23 0.99 11.03
CA PHE A 12 11.71 2.32 10.63
C PHE A 12 10.69 3.44 10.87
N ASP A 13 9.51 3.13 11.44
CA ASP A 13 8.46 4.14 11.68
C ASP A 13 8.94 5.22 12.65
N ASP A 14 9.70 4.87 13.69
CA ASP A 14 10.24 5.84 14.65
C ASP A 14 11.18 6.85 13.97
N LEU A 15 12.09 6.34 13.13
CA LEU A 15 13.00 7.17 12.35
C LEU A 15 12.24 8.08 11.39
N PHE A 16 11.22 7.55 10.73
CA PHE A 16 10.35 8.33 9.85
C PHE A 16 9.65 9.47 10.57
N ARG A 17 9.07 9.21 11.74
CA ARG A 17 8.42 10.24 12.57
C ARG A 17 9.39 11.33 12.98
N VAL A 18 10.64 10.99 13.30
CA VAL A 18 11.68 12.00 13.57
C VAL A 18 11.90 12.91 12.36
N TYR A 19 11.96 12.36 11.15
CA TYR A 19 12.10 13.18 9.94
C TYR A 19 10.88 14.05 9.67
N ILE A 20 9.66 13.53 9.87
CA ILE A 20 8.43 14.33 9.73
C ILE A 20 8.40 15.48 10.75
N LYS A 21 8.76 15.22 12.02
CA LYS A 21 8.88 16.27 13.06
C LYS A 21 9.91 17.33 12.67
N LYS A 22 11.06 16.93 12.11
CA LYS A 22 12.08 17.86 11.57
C LYS A 22 11.56 18.66 10.37
N ALA A 23 10.79 18.04 9.48
CA ALA A 23 10.19 18.73 8.34
C ALA A 23 9.14 19.77 8.80
N HIS A 24 8.29 19.39 9.75
CA HIS A 24 7.33 20.30 10.39
C HIS A 24 8.03 21.49 11.05
N ALA A 25 9.12 21.26 11.79
CA ALA A 25 9.88 22.34 12.42
C ALA A 25 10.45 23.36 11.40
N ARG A 26 10.78 22.91 10.19
CA ARG A 26 11.28 23.78 9.11
C ARG A 26 10.17 24.53 8.39
N LYS A 27 9.01 23.88 8.18
CA LYS A 27 7.88 24.42 7.43
C LYS A 27 6.56 24.07 8.12
N PRO A 28 6.21 24.74 9.23
CA PRO A 28 5.02 24.40 10.00
C PRO A 28 3.72 24.69 9.23
N LYS A 29 3.71 25.67 8.32
CA LYS A 29 2.54 26.06 7.52
C LYS A 29 2.08 25.00 6.51
N GLU A 30 2.94 24.02 6.19
CA GLU A 30 2.62 22.92 5.25
C GLU A 30 1.85 21.79 5.93
N PHE A 31 1.69 21.86 7.26
CA PHE A 31 1.00 20.86 8.05
C PHE A 31 -0.28 21.44 8.66
N PRO A 32 -1.38 20.68 8.68
CA PRO A 32 -2.59 21.09 9.37
C PRO A 32 -2.34 21.37 10.87
N PRO A 33 -3.02 22.35 11.47
CA PRO A 33 -2.95 22.56 12.92
C PRO A 33 -3.47 21.32 13.66
N GLY A 34 -2.79 20.93 14.74
CA GLY A 34 -3.14 19.73 15.51
C GLY A 34 -2.71 18.40 14.87
N THR A 35 -1.77 18.42 13.92
CA THR A 35 -1.24 17.20 13.31
C THR A 35 -0.63 16.27 14.35
N ASP A 36 -1.17 15.06 14.47
CA ASP A 36 -0.63 13.99 15.29
C ASP A 36 0.43 13.19 14.52
N PHE A 37 1.69 13.42 14.87
CA PHE A 37 2.84 12.77 14.21
C PHE A 37 2.93 11.26 14.49
N GLU A 38 2.31 10.75 15.54
CA GLU A 38 2.36 9.33 15.88
C GLU A 38 1.50 8.48 14.92
N GLN A 39 0.56 9.10 14.22
CA GLN A 39 -0.24 8.43 13.19
C GLN A 39 0.51 8.21 11.87
N TYR A 40 1.65 8.89 11.68
CA TYR A 40 2.49 8.71 10.51
C TYR A 40 3.26 7.39 10.61
N SER A 41 3.17 6.59 9.54
CA SER A 41 3.91 5.35 9.38
C SER A 41 4.38 5.23 7.95
N LEU A 42 5.58 4.68 7.75
CA LEU A 42 6.15 4.39 6.45
C LEU A 42 5.20 3.53 5.63
N ARG A 43 4.54 2.55 6.28
CA ARG A 43 3.58 1.65 5.62
C ARG A 43 2.39 2.41 5.03
N ARG A 44 1.80 3.37 5.76
CA ARG A 44 0.69 4.19 5.25
C ARG A 44 1.17 5.13 4.13
N SER A 45 2.34 5.75 4.32
CA SER A 45 2.94 6.67 3.35
C SER A 45 3.25 5.97 2.02
N LEU A 46 3.86 4.79 2.06
CA LEU A 46 4.17 4.01 0.85
C LEU A 46 2.91 3.45 0.18
N ARG A 47 1.91 3.00 0.96
CA ARG A 47 0.63 2.56 0.37
C ARG A 47 -0.07 3.70 -0.35
N ARG A 48 -0.15 4.88 0.29
CA ARG A 48 -0.72 6.09 -0.32
C ARG A 48 0.11 6.54 -1.51
N GLY A 49 1.43 6.57 -1.39
CA GLY A 49 2.35 6.91 -2.46
C GLY A 49 2.16 6.03 -3.69
N SER A 50 2.11 4.71 -3.52
CA SER A 50 1.88 3.76 -4.62
C SER A 50 0.51 3.93 -5.28
N THR A 51 -0.56 4.19 -4.51
CA THR A 51 -1.88 4.50 -5.09
C THR A 51 -1.91 5.85 -5.82
N THR A 52 -1.23 6.86 -5.28
CA THR A 52 -1.14 8.20 -5.88
C THR A 52 -0.29 8.18 -7.15
N THR A 53 0.84 7.47 -7.17
CA THR A 53 1.68 7.32 -8.37
C THR A 53 0.92 6.59 -9.49
N ALA A 54 0.20 5.51 -9.17
CA ALA A 54 -0.63 4.82 -10.16
C ALA A 54 -1.75 5.73 -10.72
N ALA A 55 -2.38 6.55 -9.85
CA ALA A 55 -3.37 7.53 -10.29
C ALA A 55 -2.75 8.63 -11.18
N ASN A 56 -1.57 9.14 -10.83
CA ASN A 56 -0.84 10.13 -11.62
C ASN A 56 -0.43 9.58 -13.00
N ASN A 57 -0.11 8.29 -13.07
CA ASN A 57 0.23 7.59 -14.31
C ASN A 57 -1.00 7.07 -15.08
N GLN A 58 -2.19 7.63 -14.77
CA GLN A 58 -3.45 7.38 -15.47
C GLN A 58 -3.85 5.90 -15.52
N VAL A 59 -3.41 5.10 -14.55
CA VAL A 59 -3.89 3.73 -14.41
C VAL A 59 -5.38 3.77 -14.07
N LEU A 60 -6.18 3.03 -14.84
CA LEU A 60 -7.62 2.94 -14.63
C LEU A 60 -7.94 2.59 -13.17
N GLU A 61 -8.88 3.31 -12.57
CA GLU A 61 -9.25 3.12 -11.17
C GLU A 61 -9.67 1.68 -10.86
N GLN A 62 -10.33 1.01 -11.82
CA GLN A 62 -10.70 -0.40 -11.70
C GLN A 62 -9.49 -1.32 -11.51
N VAL A 63 -8.36 -1.03 -12.16
CA VAL A 63 -7.10 -1.77 -12.02
C VAL A 63 -6.52 -1.54 -10.62
N VAL A 64 -6.46 -0.28 -10.17
CA VAL A 64 -5.97 0.07 -8.82
C VAL A 64 -6.80 -0.60 -7.73
N ASN A 65 -8.13 -0.56 -7.84
CA ASN A 65 -9.05 -1.18 -6.90
C ASN A 65 -8.92 -2.71 -6.89
N ARG A 66 -8.72 -3.32 -8.06
CA ARG A 66 -8.48 -4.76 -8.18
C ARG A 66 -7.20 -5.22 -7.47
N ILE A 67 -6.10 -4.48 -7.64
CA ILE A 67 -4.82 -4.73 -6.96
C ILE A 67 -4.98 -4.61 -5.44
N ASN A 68 -5.63 -3.54 -4.99
CA ASN A 68 -5.85 -3.28 -3.57
C ASN A 68 -6.72 -4.37 -2.92
N ARG A 69 -7.75 -4.86 -3.62
CA ARG A 69 -8.58 -5.99 -3.19
C ARG A 69 -7.76 -7.27 -3.09
N TRP A 70 -6.98 -7.61 -4.13
CA TRP A 70 -6.11 -8.79 -4.10
C TRP A 70 -5.10 -8.75 -2.94
N ARG A 71 -4.49 -7.59 -2.66
CA ARG A 71 -3.59 -7.43 -1.51
C ARG A 71 -4.31 -7.62 -0.16
N LYS A 72 -5.57 -7.17 -0.05
CA LYS A 72 -6.38 -7.37 1.16
C LYS A 72 -6.67 -8.84 1.37
N ASP A 73 -7.09 -9.52 0.30
CA ASP A 73 -7.41 -10.94 0.27
C ASP A 73 -6.18 -11.80 0.63
N ASN A 74 -5.03 -11.52 0.02
CA ASN A 74 -3.77 -12.22 0.32
C ASN A 74 -3.31 -12.01 1.78
N ASN A 75 -3.62 -10.86 2.39
CA ASN A 75 -3.30 -10.58 3.79
C ASN A 75 -4.24 -11.28 4.80
N ALA A 76 -5.39 -11.80 4.36
CA ALA A 76 -6.40 -12.39 5.24
C ALA A 76 -6.06 -13.79 5.78
N ARG A 77 -4.96 -14.41 5.33
CA ARG A 77 -4.34 -15.63 5.90
C ARG A 77 -5.32 -16.73 6.35
N GLY A 78 -6.32 -17.07 5.53
CA GLY A 78 -7.20 -18.22 5.80
C GLY A 78 -8.67 -18.02 5.47
N GLY A 79 -9.13 -16.78 5.28
CA GLY A 79 -10.40 -16.52 4.61
C GLY A 79 -10.19 -16.57 3.10
N ASP A 80 -10.38 -17.74 2.47
CA ASP A 80 -10.34 -17.82 1.01
C ASP A 80 -11.50 -16.97 0.45
N PRO A 81 -11.22 -15.80 -0.15
CA PRO A 81 -12.26 -14.93 -0.69
C PRO A 81 -12.93 -15.52 -1.92
N MET A 82 -12.38 -16.62 -2.45
CA MET A 82 -12.91 -17.38 -3.58
C MET A 82 -13.57 -18.69 -3.17
N SER A 83 -13.70 -18.97 -1.86
CA SER A 83 -14.35 -20.19 -1.33
C SER A 83 -15.80 -20.39 -1.77
N GLY A 84 -16.48 -19.31 -2.18
CA GLY A 84 -17.85 -19.35 -2.73
C GLY A 84 -17.93 -19.34 -4.26
N LEU A 85 -16.80 -19.38 -4.97
CA LEU A 85 -16.76 -19.32 -6.43
C LEU A 85 -16.53 -20.72 -7.02
N THR A 86 -17.07 -20.95 -8.21
CA THR A 86 -16.73 -22.12 -9.01
C THR A 86 -15.28 -22.03 -9.50
N MET A 87 -14.64 -23.17 -9.78
CA MET A 87 -13.26 -23.20 -10.31
C MET A 87 -13.08 -22.38 -11.60
N ARG A 88 -14.12 -22.26 -12.42
CA ARG A 88 -14.10 -21.43 -13.64
C ARG A 88 -14.01 -19.95 -13.29
N GLU A 89 -14.83 -19.49 -12.34
CA GLU A 89 -14.82 -18.11 -11.86
C GLU A 89 -13.51 -17.76 -11.16
N VAL A 90 -12.94 -18.69 -10.39
CA VAL A 90 -11.60 -18.58 -9.80
C VAL A 90 -10.56 -18.34 -10.89
N TYR A 91 -10.54 -19.16 -11.94
CA TYR A 91 -9.58 -19.01 -13.04
C TYR A 91 -9.74 -17.67 -13.79
N THR A 92 -10.98 -17.26 -14.07
CA THR A 92 -11.26 -15.96 -14.72
C THR A 92 -10.84 -14.80 -13.82
N ALA A 93 -11.06 -14.90 -12.51
CA ALA A 93 -10.62 -13.91 -11.54
C ALA A 93 -9.09 -13.85 -11.48
N VAL A 94 -8.38 -14.96 -11.36
CA VAL A 94 -6.90 -14.97 -11.34
C VAL A 94 -6.36 -14.38 -12.64
N ARG A 95 -6.87 -14.81 -13.81
CA ARG A 95 -6.41 -14.32 -15.11
C ARG A 95 -6.57 -12.81 -15.27
N SER A 96 -7.74 -12.26 -14.96
CA SER A 96 -7.99 -10.80 -15.02
C SER A 96 -7.16 -10.01 -13.99
N SER A 97 -6.70 -10.65 -12.91
CA SER A 97 -5.82 -10.00 -11.93
C SER A 97 -4.39 -9.84 -12.43
N ILE A 98 -3.93 -10.76 -13.30
CA ILE A 98 -2.57 -10.72 -13.88
C ILE A 98 -2.40 -9.50 -14.78
N ASP A 99 -3.37 -9.26 -15.66
CA ASP A 99 -3.33 -8.10 -16.58
C ASP A 99 -3.37 -6.78 -15.80
N ALA A 100 -4.20 -6.72 -14.75
CA ALA A 100 -4.26 -5.60 -13.82
C ALA A 100 -2.92 -5.41 -13.06
N ALA A 101 -2.28 -6.49 -12.63
CA ALA A 101 -0.98 -6.46 -11.95
C ALA A 101 0.13 -5.95 -12.86
N LEU A 102 0.14 -6.40 -14.10
CA LEU A 102 1.11 -5.95 -15.10
C LEU A 102 0.95 -4.45 -15.37
N ALA A 103 -0.27 -4.00 -15.67
CA ALA A 103 -0.56 -2.59 -15.92
C ALA A 103 -0.19 -1.69 -14.73
N TYR A 104 -0.45 -2.15 -13.49
CA TYR A 104 -0.09 -1.43 -12.28
C TYR A 104 1.44 -1.41 -12.02
N SER A 105 2.16 -2.48 -12.40
CA SER A 105 3.62 -2.52 -12.25
C SER A 105 4.35 -1.63 -13.26
N LEU A 106 3.84 -1.52 -14.48
CA LEU A 106 4.41 -0.68 -15.55
C LEU A 106 4.15 0.81 -15.31
N SER A 107 3.31 1.15 -14.33
CA SER A 107 3.02 2.52 -13.92
C SER A 107 3.97 3.03 -12.82
N HIS A 108 5.08 2.38 -12.53
CA HIS A 108 6.07 2.83 -11.55
C HIS A 108 7.45 2.83 -12.22
#